data_AF-A0A3M1WY92-F1
#
_entry.id   AF-A0A3M1WY92-F1
#
_cell.length_a   1.000
_cell.length_b   1.000
_cell.length_c   1.000
_cell.angle_alpha   90.00
_cell.angle_beta   90.00
_cell.angle_gamma   90.00
#
_symmetry.space_group_name_H-M   'P 1'
#
loop_
_entity.id
_entity.type
_entity.pdbx_description
1 polymer ?
#
loop_
_entity_poly.entity_id
_entity_poly.type
_entity_poly.pdbx_seq_one_letter_code
_entity_poly.pdbx_strand_id
1 'polypeptide(L)'
;LDEPRRAIYARRIAGYEGLFAKVLEEGLETGDFRPLSPRLTTRTLLAALNWVHRWQPGPDEPDPQALPATLATLLMPGLRP
;
A
#
# COMPACT_ATOMS: atom_id res chain seq x y z
N LEU A 1 19.44 13.49 9.10
CA LEU A 1 18.77 12.78 10.22
C LEU A 1 19.86 12.25 11.13
N ASP A 2 19.78 12.56 12.41
CA ASP A 2 20.58 11.93 13.46
C ASP A 2 20.23 10.44 13.60
N GLU A 3 21.21 9.65 14.05
CA GLU A 3 21.11 8.19 14.14
C GLU A 3 19.89 7.67 14.93
N PRO A 4 19.50 8.27 16.08
CA PRO A 4 18.33 7.83 16.82
C PRO A 4 17.03 8.02 16.03
N ARG A 5 16.90 9.12 15.26
CA ARG A 5 15.72 9.36 14.43
C ARG A 5 15.65 8.36 13.28
N ARG A 6 16.78 8.02 12.64
CA ARG A 6 16.83 7.00 11.57
C ARG A 6 16.28 5.65 12.03
N ALA A 7 16.69 5.19 13.21
CA ALA A 7 16.22 3.92 13.77
C ALA A 7 14.71 3.92 14.07
N ILE A 8 14.18 5.04 14.58
CA ILE A 8 12.74 5.20 14.83
C ILE A 8 11.95 5.15 13.50
N TYR A 9 12.40 5.86 12.47
CA TYR A 9 11.76 5.84 11.15
C TYR A 9 11.79 4.44 10.52
N ALA A 10 12.94 3.76 10.57
CA ALA A 10 13.07 2.41 10.03
C ALA A 10 12.12 1.43 10.73
N ARG A 11 12.00 1.51 12.07
CA ARG A 11 11.08 0.65 12.83
C ARG A 11 9.62 0.89 12.44
N ARG A 12 9.23 2.16 12.24
CA ARG A 12 7.87 2.50 11.78
C ARG A 12 7.61 1.94 10.38
N ILE A 13 8.52 2.14 9.44
CA ILE A 13 8.40 1.62 8.07
C ILE A 13 8.26 0.09 8.10
N ALA A 14 9.11 -0.60 8.85
CA ALA A 14 9.04 -2.06 8.99
C ALA A 14 7.69 -2.53 9.56
N GLY A 15 7.14 -1.80 10.53
CA GLY A 15 5.81 -2.09 11.08
C GLY A 15 4.70 -1.98 10.03
N TYR A 16 4.65 -0.87 9.27
CA TYR A 16 3.64 -0.70 8.24
C TYR A 16 3.83 -1.66 7.05
N GLU A 17 5.06 -1.91 6.59
CA GLU A 17 5.32 -2.92 5.56
C GLU A 17 4.86 -4.31 6.03
N GLY A 18 5.12 -4.67 7.29
CA GLY A 18 4.74 -5.97 7.85
C GLY A 18 3.24 -6.21 7.87
N LEU A 19 2.44 -5.18 8.17
CA LEU A 19 0.97 -5.29 8.17
C LEU A 19 0.41 -5.61 6.78
N PHE A 20 0.91 -4.93 5.74
CA PHE A 20 0.50 -5.20 4.36
C PHE A 20 0.98 -6.56 3.88
N ALA A 21 2.23 -6.93 4.19
CA ALA A 21 2.79 -8.21 3.79
C ALA A 21 1.99 -9.37 4.37
N LYS A 22 1.59 -9.28 5.65
CA LYS A 22 0.78 -10.30 6.31
C LYS A 22 -0.56 -10.53 5.62
N VAL A 23 -1.28 -9.47 5.25
CA VAL A 23 -2.56 -9.58 4.53
C VAL A 23 -2.38 -10.24 3.16
N LEU A 24 -1.28 -9.91 2.46
CA LEU A 24 -0.96 -10.52 1.17
C LEU A 24 -0.58 -12.01 1.32
N GLU A 25 0.14 -12.37 2.38
CA GLU A 25 0.47 -13.77 2.71
C GLU A 25 -0.80 -14.57 3.01
N GLU A 26 -1.68 -14.06 3.87
CA GLU A 26 -2.98 -14.70 4.17
C GLU A 26 -3.81 -14.88 2.89
N GLY A 27 -3.91 -13.87 2.04
CA GLY A 27 -4.65 -13.97 0.79
C GLY A 27 -4.01 -14.90 -0.26
N LEU A 28 -2.70 -15.13 -0.20
CA LEU A 28 -2.04 -16.17 -1.00
C LEU A 28 -2.35 -17.57 -0.48
N GLU A 29 -2.43 -17.75 0.83
CA GLU A 29 -2.80 -19.02 1.46
C GLU A 29 -4.25 -19.42 1.17
N THR A 30 -5.17 -18.44 1.15
CA THR A 30 -6.60 -18.66 0.84
C THR A 30 -6.92 -18.73 -0.65
N GLY A 31 -5.98 -18.30 -1.51
CA GLY A 31 -6.20 -18.19 -2.96
C GLY A 31 -6.97 -16.94 -3.41
N ASP A 32 -7.16 -15.97 -2.51
CA ASP A 32 -7.77 -14.67 -2.83
C ASP A 32 -6.86 -13.80 -3.72
N PHE A 33 -5.56 -14.06 -3.72
CA PHE A 33 -4.58 -13.39 -4.57
C PHE A 33 -3.88 -14.35 -5.53
N ARG A 34 -3.58 -13.84 -6.74
CA ARG A 34 -2.72 -14.54 -7.71
C ARG A 34 -1.29 -14.68 -7.16
N PRO A 35 -0.47 -15.62 -7.67
CA PRO A 35 0.93 -15.73 -7.28
C PRO A 35 1.69 -14.41 -7.48
N LEU A 36 2.15 -13.81 -6.39
CA LEU A 36 2.86 -12.53 -6.35
C LEU A 36 3.91 -12.53 -5.23
N SER A 37 4.79 -11.53 -5.22
CA SER A 37 5.73 -11.32 -4.12
C SER A 37 5.08 -10.39 -3.09
N PRO A 38 4.75 -10.84 -1.86
CA PRO A 38 4.13 -9.99 -0.84
C PRO A 38 4.94 -8.72 -0.60
N ARG A 39 6.26 -8.86 -0.42
CA ARG A 39 7.17 -7.74 -0.15
C ARG A 39 7.24 -6.72 -1.29
N LEU A 40 7.32 -7.17 -2.55
CA LEU A 40 7.33 -6.23 -3.68
C LEU A 40 5.98 -5.54 -3.82
N THR A 41 4.89 -6.30 -3.74
CA THR A 41 3.52 -5.77 -3.83
C THR A 41 3.23 -4.75 -2.72
N THR A 42 3.60 -5.05 -1.47
CA THR A 42 3.52 -4.10 -0.35
C THR A 42 4.19 -2.77 -0.67
N ARG A 43 5.43 -2.81 -1.16
CA ARG A 43 6.19 -1.59 -1.49
C ARG A 43 5.55 -0.81 -2.62
N THR A 44 5.06 -1.49 -3.64
CA THR A 44 4.35 -0.86 -4.76
C THR A 44 3.07 -0.19 -4.30
N LEU A 45 2.25 -0.87 -3.49
CA LEU A 45 1.02 -0.31 -2.91
C LEU A 45 1.33 0.91 -2.05
N LEU A 46 2.29 0.80 -1.13
CA LEU A 46 2.68 1.92 -0.27
C LEU A 46 3.26 3.10 -1.06
N ALA A 47 4.04 2.84 -2.11
CA ALA A 47 4.56 3.91 -2.98
C ALA A 47 3.42 4.66 -3.69
N ALA A 48 2.42 3.92 -4.22
CA ALA A 48 1.24 4.51 -4.85
C ALA A 48 0.43 5.35 -3.84
N LEU A 49 0.07 4.77 -2.69
CA LEU A 49 -0.69 5.44 -1.63
C LEU A 49 0.05 6.68 -1.09
N ASN A 50 1.36 6.57 -0.90
CA ASN A 50 2.19 7.69 -0.45
C ASN A 50 2.20 8.84 -1.44
N TRP A 51 1.82 8.67 -2.71
CA TRP A 51 1.81 9.77 -3.67
C TRP A 51 0.46 10.49 -3.77
N VAL A 52 -0.61 9.84 -3.34
CA VAL A 52 -1.99 10.35 -3.44
C VAL A 52 -2.17 11.69 -2.73
N HIS A 53 -1.54 11.89 -1.57
CA HIS A 53 -1.62 13.17 -0.84
C HIS A 53 -1.01 14.36 -1.58
N ARG A 54 -0.16 14.13 -2.60
CA ARG A 54 0.48 15.21 -3.37
C ARG A 54 -0.41 15.75 -4.48
N TRP A 55 -1.38 14.95 -4.88
CA TRP A 55 -2.32 15.26 -5.93
C TRP A 55 -3.54 15.97 -5.33
N GLN A 56 -3.94 15.58 -4.11
CA GLN A 56 -5.09 16.14 -3.42
C GLN A 56 -4.85 17.51 -2.74
N PRO A 57 -5.80 18.48 -2.87
CA PRO A 57 -6.93 18.49 -3.80
C PRO A 57 -6.49 18.91 -5.21
N GLY A 58 -6.84 18.10 -6.22
CA GLY A 58 -6.66 18.41 -7.64
C GLY A 58 -8.00 18.69 -8.34
N PRO A 59 -8.02 19.47 -9.44
CA PRO A 59 -9.25 19.89 -10.11
C PRO A 59 -10.05 18.73 -10.73
N ASP A 60 -9.38 17.66 -11.14
CA ASP A 60 -9.98 16.47 -11.75
C ASP A 60 -9.99 15.25 -10.82
N GLU A 61 -9.73 15.47 -9.53
CA GLU A 61 -9.54 14.38 -8.58
C GLU A 61 -10.83 13.96 -7.87
N PRO A 62 -10.96 12.66 -7.55
CA PRO A 62 -12.13 12.16 -6.84
C PRO A 62 -12.26 12.85 -5.49
N ASP A 63 -13.52 12.97 -5.04
CA ASP A 63 -13.86 13.31 -3.66
C ASP A 63 -12.94 12.54 -2.69
N PRO A 64 -12.25 13.20 -1.75
CA PRO A 64 -11.44 12.53 -0.74
C PRO A 64 -12.13 11.36 -0.04
N GLN A 65 -13.46 11.38 0.10
CA GLN A 65 -14.24 10.27 0.66
C GLN A 65 -14.35 9.06 -0.29
N ALA A 66 -14.37 9.30 -1.60
CA ALA A 66 -14.45 8.25 -2.62
C ALA A 66 -13.08 7.63 -2.95
N LEU A 67 -11.99 8.38 -2.72
CA LEU A 67 -10.62 8.02 -3.08
C LEU A 67 -10.19 6.59 -2.64
N PRO A 68 -10.46 6.11 -1.41
CA PRO A 68 -10.10 4.74 -1.03
C PRO A 68 -10.75 3.66 -1.93
N ALA A 69 -12.03 3.83 -2.24
CA ALA A 69 -12.77 2.90 -3.09
C ALA A 69 -12.26 2.95 -4.55
N THR A 70 -11.93 4.15 -5.05
CA THR A 70 -11.34 4.34 -6.38
C THR A 70 -9.98 3.64 -6.48
N LEU A 71 -9.10 3.81 -5.50
CA LEU A 71 -7.79 3.15 -5.49
C LEU A 71 -7.91 1.62 -5.39
N ALA A 72 -8.84 1.11 -4.59
CA ALA A 72 -9.12 -0.32 -4.54
C ALA A 72 -9.58 -0.85 -5.90
N THR A 73 -10.49 -0.14 -6.58
CA THR A 73 -10.98 -0.50 -7.91
C THR A 73 -9.85 -0.50 -8.96
N LEU A 74 -8.92 0.45 -8.85
CA LEU A 74 -7.77 0.55 -9.75
C LEU A 74 -6.73 -0.56 -9.53
N LEU A 75 -6.43 -0.89 -8.27
CA LEU A 75 -5.29 -1.73 -7.90
C LEU A 75 -5.67 -3.21 -7.73
N MET A 76 -6.86 -3.52 -7.22
CA MET A 76 -7.31 -4.89 -6.92
C MET A 76 -7.34 -5.83 -8.14
N PRO A 77 -7.71 -5.39 -9.36
CA PRO A 77 -7.67 -6.26 -10.53
C PRO A 77 -6.26 -6.81 -10.81
N GLY A 78 -5.21 -6.08 -10.43
CA GLY A 78 -3.82 -6.53 -10.57
C GLY A 78 -3.37 -7.54 -9.49
N LEU A 79 -4.21 -7.83 -8.50
CA LEU A 79 -3.90 -8.72 -7.36
C LEU A 79 -4.76 -9.98 -7.35
N ARG A 80 -5.99 -9.90 -7.85
CA ARG A 80 -6.93 -11.03 -7.92
C ARG A 80 -6.52 -12.05 -9.00
N PRO A 81 -6.96 -13.31 -8.87
CA PRO A 81 -6.80 -14.35 -9.89
C PRO A 81 -7.34 -13.94 -11.27
#